data_AF-A0A3S7QH91-F1
#
_entry.id   AF-A0A3S7QH91-F1
#
_cell.length_a   1.000
_cell.length_b   1.000
_cell.length_c   1.000
_cell.angle_alpha   90.00
_cell.angle_beta   90.00
_cell.angle_gamma   90.00
#
_symmetry.space_group_name_H-M   'P 1'
#
loop_
_entity.id
_entity.type
_entity.pdbx_description
1 polymer ?
#
loop_
_entity_poly.entity_id
_entity_poly.type
_entity_poly.pdbx_seq_one_letter_code
_entity_poly.pdbx_strand_id
1 'polypeptide(L)'
;MKSNAKLSLLALSLALGTSLAYASDDIPIVPASVMKKDVPAYVSSGQVTNEVMGSVNENPVLTMKPGVNQIIPIAIGHPNRVVTPFGNPEIVSTSLTGGTDAGQCGEVCIKENVVYVATDKQYPVTMFITEKGSEAQALSLTMVPRRIPPREVFLRLDGNVGISGALANSKAESWEQSQPYVETIRSVFRKVALGEIPQGYTMNRIPTGAAVPSCSHPGIKVDFSKGQYMMGHHLNVFIGVAQNVSSQPIEFKEALCGSWDVAAVTTWPLNVLEPGQKTELYVAKKQMRGISSTSKRPSLLGGAQ
;
A
#
# COMPACT_ATOMS: atom_id res chain seq x y z
N MET A 1 61.23 -39.28 17.93
CA MET A 1 62.54 -39.03 18.58
C MET A 1 63.38 -38.14 17.69
N LYS A 2 63.71 -36.93 18.20
CA LYS A 2 64.89 -36.06 17.96
C LYS A 2 65.74 -36.26 16.67
N SER A 3 65.89 -35.18 15.89
CA SER A 3 67.14 -34.40 15.70
C SER A 3 67.04 -33.61 14.38
N ASN A 4 66.82 -32.29 14.39
CA ASN A 4 67.82 -31.20 14.44
C ASN A 4 68.93 -31.22 13.38
N ALA A 5 68.72 -30.36 12.36
CA ALA A 5 69.56 -29.24 11.90
C ALA A 5 71.08 -29.41 11.62
N LYS A 6 71.48 -28.99 10.41
CA LYS A 6 72.61 -28.08 10.06
C LYS A 6 72.57 -27.80 8.55
N LEU A 7 72.15 -26.61 8.10
CA LEU A 7 72.97 -25.41 7.81
C LEU A 7 74.15 -25.65 6.84
N SER A 8 74.04 -25.11 5.63
CA SER A 8 75.20 -24.55 4.91
C SER A 8 74.77 -23.39 4.02
N LEU A 9 75.49 -22.28 4.17
CA LEU A 9 75.31 -21.00 3.50
C LEU A 9 75.68 -21.08 2.02
N LEU A 10 74.93 -20.37 1.17
CA LEU A 10 75.51 -19.66 0.03
C LEU A 10 74.73 -18.37 -0.20
N ALA A 11 75.41 -17.26 0.06
CA ALA A 11 74.96 -15.92 -0.26
C ALA A 11 75.14 -15.67 -1.77
N LEU A 12 74.10 -15.19 -2.44
CA LEU A 12 74.27 -14.43 -3.68
C LEU A 12 73.18 -13.36 -3.78
N SER A 13 73.63 -12.13 -3.63
CA SER A 13 72.90 -10.89 -3.83
C SER A 13 72.50 -10.70 -5.30
N LEU A 14 71.22 -10.47 -5.57
CA LEU A 14 70.75 -9.80 -6.78
C LEU A 14 69.57 -8.91 -6.44
N ALA A 15 69.83 -7.61 -6.44
CA ALA A 15 68.83 -6.57 -6.44
C ALA A 15 68.20 -6.50 -7.83
N LEU A 16 66.87 -6.59 -7.93
CA LEU A 16 66.12 -6.02 -9.06
C LEU A 16 64.89 -5.30 -8.52
N GLY A 17 64.83 -4.03 -8.87
CA GLY A 17 63.87 -3.05 -8.39
C GLY A 17 62.46 -3.29 -8.89
N THR A 18 61.53 -2.84 -8.06
CA THR A 18 60.12 -2.64 -8.35
C THR A 18 59.94 -1.41 -9.25
N SER A 19 59.22 -1.56 -10.36
CA SER A 19 58.36 -0.48 -10.86
C SER A 19 57.21 -1.09 -11.67
N LEU A 20 56.02 -1.05 -11.08
CA LEU A 20 54.77 -1.19 -11.80
C LEU A 20 54.56 0.12 -12.57
N ALA A 21 54.74 0.08 -13.89
CA ALA A 21 54.42 1.20 -14.77
C ALA A 21 52.90 1.34 -14.87
N TYR A 22 52.34 2.34 -14.21
CA TYR A 22 51.03 2.89 -14.58
C TYR A 22 51.23 3.73 -15.84
N ALA A 23 50.64 3.30 -16.95
CA ALA A 23 50.49 4.13 -18.13
C ALA A 23 49.45 5.22 -17.80
N SER A 24 49.89 6.47 -17.64
CA SER A 24 49.02 7.64 -17.71
C SER A 24 48.80 7.93 -19.19
N ASP A 25 47.57 7.70 -19.66
CA ASP A 25 47.15 8.14 -20.99
C ASP A 25 46.82 9.65 -20.87
N ASP A 26 47.86 10.49 -20.95
CA ASP A 26 47.73 11.95 -20.89
C ASP A 26 47.10 12.44 -22.19
N ILE A 27 45.79 12.64 -22.16
CA ILE A 27 45.05 13.31 -23.25
C ILE A 27 45.62 14.73 -23.39
N PRO A 28 46.10 15.14 -24.59
CA PRO A 28 46.66 16.48 -24.77
C PRO A 28 45.57 17.55 -24.64
N ILE A 29 45.77 18.46 -23.69
CA ILE A 29 44.89 19.61 -23.47
C ILE A 29 45.13 20.62 -24.58
N VAL A 30 44.12 20.82 -25.44
CA VAL A 30 44.14 21.84 -26.48
C VAL A 30 43.81 23.21 -25.86
N PRO A 31 44.61 24.27 -26.10
CA PRO A 31 44.34 25.61 -25.58
C PRO A 31 42.99 26.16 -26.06
N ALA A 32 42.25 26.84 -25.18
CA ALA A 32 40.92 27.40 -25.46
C ALA A 32 40.86 28.39 -26.66
N SER A 33 42.02 28.84 -27.14
CA SER A 33 42.20 29.81 -28.22
C SER A 33 41.72 29.35 -29.61
N VAL A 34 41.48 28.05 -29.81
CA VAL A 34 41.05 27.47 -31.10
C VAL A 34 39.54 27.27 -31.27
N MET A 35 38.73 27.54 -30.26
CA MET A 35 37.27 27.35 -30.31
C MET A 35 36.53 28.68 -30.52
N LYS A 36 36.09 28.97 -31.75
CA LYS A 36 35.50 30.28 -32.11
C LYS A 36 34.01 30.30 -32.46
N LYS A 37 33.28 29.18 -32.43
CA LYS A 37 31.80 29.21 -32.57
C LYS A 37 31.12 27.89 -32.19
N ASP A 38 29.95 28.01 -31.56
CA ASP A 38 29.01 26.92 -31.22
C ASP A 38 29.58 25.75 -30.41
N VAL A 39 30.20 26.06 -29.27
CA VAL A 39 30.65 25.06 -28.29
C VAL A 39 29.62 24.92 -27.16
N PRO A 40 29.17 23.71 -26.79
CA PRO A 40 28.36 23.48 -25.61
C PRO A 40 29.04 24.04 -24.35
N ALA A 41 28.25 24.59 -23.43
CA ALA A 41 28.79 25.20 -22.21
C ALA A 41 29.68 24.22 -21.42
N TYR A 42 30.81 24.72 -20.94
CA TYR A 42 31.75 23.98 -20.09
C TYR A 42 31.04 23.54 -18.81
N VAL A 43 30.81 22.23 -18.65
CA VAL A 43 30.42 21.63 -17.38
C VAL A 43 31.63 21.62 -16.47
N SER A 44 31.70 22.61 -15.57
CA SER A 44 32.67 22.66 -14.49
C SER A 44 32.55 21.39 -13.65
N SER A 45 33.55 20.52 -13.74
CA SER A 45 33.73 19.40 -12.83
C SER A 45 34.10 19.95 -11.44
N GLY A 46 33.07 20.34 -10.70
CA GLY A 46 33.17 20.83 -9.33
C GLY A 46 31.82 20.64 -8.64
N GLN A 47 31.79 19.65 -7.73
CA GLN A 47 30.65 19.16 -6.97
C GLN A 47 29.60 18.39 -7.78
N VAL A 48 29.70 17.06 -7.67
CA VAL A 48 28.56 16.16 -7.80
C VAL A 48 27.59 16.51 -6.66
N THR A 49 26.73 17.50 -6.87
CA THR A 49 25.48 17.57 -6.13
C THR A 49 24.60 16.48 -6.69
N ASN A 50 24.33 15.45 -5.90
CA ASN A 50 23.21 14.53 -6.13
C ASN A 50 21.91 15.33 -6.03
N GLU A 51 21.62 16.17 -7.03
CA GLU A 51 20.34 16.84 -7.16
C GLU A 51 19.34 15.81 -7.66
N VAL A 52 18.57 15.27 -6.71
CA VAL A 52 17.35 14.56 -7.02
C VAL A 52 16.47 15.52 -7.81
N MET A 53 16.32 15.30 -9.10
CA MET A 53 15.34 15.98 -9.95
C MET A 53 13.93 15.58 -9.52
N GLY A 54 13.43 16.22 -8.46
CA GLY A 54 12.07 16.06 -7.98
C GLY A 54 11.78 17.08 -6.88
N SER A 55 10.60 17.70 -6.95
CA SER A 55 10.14 18.68 -5.97
C SER A 55 10.12 18.05 -4.57
N VAL A 56 11.02 18.50 -3.69
CA VAL A 56 11.06 18.07 -2.29
C VAL A 56 9.81 18.57 -1.58
N ASN A 57 9.05 17.66 -0.99
CA ASN A 57 7.80 18.01 -0.28
C ASN A 57 8.07 18.15 1.22
N GLU A 58 7.80 19.35 1.75
CA GLU A 58 8.01 19.67 3.15
C GLU A 58 6.72 19.61 3.99
N ASN A 59 5.61 19.11 3.45
CA ASN A 59 4.35 19.03 4.18
C ASN A 59 4.38 17.89 5.22
N PRO A 60 4.00 18.12 6.49
CA PRO A 60 3.88 17.06 7.50
C PRO A 60 2.78 16.04 7.17
N VAL A 61 1.80 16.37 6.33
CA VAL A 61 0.79 15.42 5.86
C VAL A 61 0.97 15.22 4.37
N LEU A 62 1.32 13.99 4.01
CA LEU A 62 1.60 13.62 2.64
C LEU A 62 0.51 12.71 2.12
N THR A 63 -0.24 13.22 1.15
CA THR A 63 -1.22 12.45 0.41
C THR A 63 -0.53 11.75 -0.78
N MET A 64 -0.43 10.43 -0.73
CA MET A 64 0.30 9.59 -1.68
C MET A 64 -0.64 8.73 -2.52
N LYS A 65 -0.20 8.40 -3.73
CA LYS A 65 -0.83 7.39 -4.60
C LYS A 65 0.10 6.18 -4.71
N PRO A 66 -0.42 4.94 -4.67
CA PRO A 66 0.39 3.77 -4.94
C PRO A 66 1.13 3.88 -6.28
N GLY A 67 2.40 3.49 -6.31
CA GLY A 67 3.25 3.56 -7.50
C GLY A 67 3.81 4.95 -7.84
N VAL A 68 3.41 6.02 -7.14
CA VAL A 68 4.04 7.34 -7.26
C VAL A 68 5.06 7.51 -6.15
N ASN A 69 6.32 7.76 -6.53
CA ASN A 69 7.38 8.06 -5.58
C ASN A 69 7.26 9.49 -5.07
N GLN A 70 7.24 9.65 -3.75
CA GLN A 70 7.34 10.98 -3.13
C GLN A 70 8.72 11.21 -2.56
N ILE A 71 9.26 12.41 -2.79
CA ILE A 71 10.50 12.86 -2.17
C ILE A 71 10.20 13.75 -0.96
N ILE A 72 10.76 13.41 0.20
CA ILE A 72 10.65 14.19 1.45
C ILE A 72 12.03 14.44 2.07
N PRO A 73 12.25 15.55 2.78
CA PRO A 73 13.47 15.75 3.55
C PRO A 73 13.36 15.14 4.95
N ILE A 74 14.43 14.51 5.42
CA ILE A 74 14.52 13.93 6.77
C ILE A 74 15.72 14.49 7.54
N ALA A 75 15.66 14.48 8.87
CA ALA A 75 16.77 14.84 9.72
C ALA A 75 17.86 13.77 9.66
N ILE A 76 19.08 14.16 9.29
CA ILE A 76 20.25 13.28 9.32
C ILE A 76 20.70 13.03 10.77
N GLY A 77 21.09 11.79 11.08
CA GLY A 77 21.60 11.39 12.40
C GLY A 77 20.56 11.40 13.52
N HIS A 78 19.28 11.57 13.20
CA HIS A 78 18.18 11.61 14.17
C HIS A 78 17.01 10.73 13.73
N PRO A 79 16.18 10.22 14.66
CA PRO A 79 14.99 9.47 14.32
C PRO A 79 13.90 10.38 13.74
N ASN A 80 13.41 10.01 12.56
CA ASN A 80 12.25 10.61 11.91
C ASN A 80 11.06 9.68 12.05
N ARG A 81 9.87 10.21 12.31
CA ARG A 81 8.65 9.44 12.53
C ARG A 81 7.75 9.49 11.30
N VAL A 82 7.50 8.34 10.69
CA VAL A 82 6.62 8.21 9.52
C VAL A 82 5.39 7.40 9.91
N VAL A 83 4.24 8.05 10.00
CA VAL A 83 2.96 7.40 10.36
C VAL A 83 2.31 6.88 9.08
N THR A 84 2.08 5.57 9.02
CA THR A 84 1.55 4.91 7.82
C THR A 84 0.04 4.69 7.94
N PRO A 85 -0.68 4.59 6.80
CA PRO A 85 -2.09 4.19 6.79
C PRO A 85 -2.29 2.67 6.96
N PHE A 86 -1.21 1.89 7.03
CA PHE A 86 -1.23 0.44 7.16
C PHE A 86 -1.28 0.02 8.62
N GLY A 87 -2.02 -1.04 8.93
CA GLY A 87 -2.12 -1.55 10.31
C GLY A 87 -0.83 -2.26 10.73
N ASN A 88 -0.26 -3.07 9.84
CA ASN A 88 1.00 -3.78 10.05
C ASN A 88 1.93 -3.47 8.85
N PRO A 89 2.66 -2.34 8.87
CA PRO A 89 3.54 -2.00 7.77
C PRO A 89 4.70 -3.00 7.67
N GLU A 90 5.10 -3.28 6.44
CA GLU A 90 6.31 -4.01 6.07
C GLU A 90 7.14 -3.10 5.16
N ILE A 91 8.46 -3.15 5.32
CA ILE A 91 9.37 -2.21 4.67
C ILE A 91 10.38 -2.98 3.85
N VAL A 92 10.49 -2.59 2.58
CA VAL A 92 11.54 -3.05 1.68
C VAL A 92 12.41 -1.86 1.34
N SER A 93 13.69 -1.94 1.69
CA SER A 93 14.68 -0.92 1.35
C SER A 93 15.99 -1.61 1.01
N THR A 94 16.69 -1.10 -0.01
CA THR A 94 18.06 -1.49 -0.36
C THR A 94 19.09 -0.54 0.25
N SER A 95 18.66 0.67 0.63
CA SER A 95 19.52 1.72 1.15
C SER A 95 19.46 1.88 2.67
N LEU A 96 18.59 1.14 3.35
CA LEU A 96 18.42 1.21 4.81
C LEU A 96 18.49 -0.19 5.41
N THR A 97 19.17 -0.31 6.55
CA THR A 97 19.28 -1.58 7.28
C THR A 97 18.20 -1.68 8.36
N GLY A 98 17.46 -2.78 8.35
CA GLY A 98 16.56 -3.15 9.43
C GLY A 98 17.31 -3.71 10.64
N GLY A 99 16.59 -3.91 11.75
CA GLY A 99 17.10 -4.68 12.88
C GLY A 99 17.35 -6.14 12.50
N THR A 100 18.47 -6.70 12.95
CA THR A 100 18.87 -8.10 12.68
C THR A 100 18.17 -9.11 13.59
N ASP A 101 17.72 -8.68 14.78
CA ASP A 101 17.07 -9.52 15.78
C ASP A 101 15.68 -8.97 16.17
N ALA A 102 14.80 -9.85 16.64
CA ALA A 102 13.50 -9.48 17.17
C ALA A 102 13.65 -8.54 18.38
N GLY A 103 13.39 -7.24 18.17
CA GLY A 103 13.45 -6.21 19.20
C GLY A 103 14.65 -5.26 19.10
N GLN A 104 15.60 -5.50 18.20
CA GLN A 104 16.65 -4.52 17.89
C GLN A 104 16.19 -3.58 16.78
N CYS A 105 16.41 -2.27 16.96
CA CYS A 105 16.16 -1.28 15.92
C CYS A 105 17.47 -1.01 15.16
N GLY A 106 17.46 -1.19 13.84
CA GLY A 106 18.52 -0.72 12.94
C GLY A 106 18.30 0.75 12.54
N GLU A 107 18.64 1.11 11.30
CA GLU A 107 18.29 2.42 10.73
C GLU A 107 16.77 2.58 10.56
N VAL A 108 16.05 1.47 10.42
CA VAL A 108 14.59 1.43 10.32
C VAL A 108 14.01 0.56 11.44
N CYS A 109 13.00 1.09 12.12
CA CYS A 109 12.30 0.37 13.17
C CYS A 109 10.79 0.56 13.06
N ILE A 110 10.04 -0.54 13.11
CA ILE A 110 8.57 -0.54 12.99
C ILE A 110 7.98 -0.72 14.39
N LYS A 111 7.09 0.20 14.78
CA LYS A 111 6.29 0.08 15.99
C LYS A 111 4.84 0.33 15.62
N GLU A 112 4.03 -0.73 15.64
CA GLU A 112 2.64 -0.69 15.18
C GLU A 112 2.57 -0.13 13.74
N ASN A 113 1.75 0.90 13.50
CA ASN A 113 1.61 1.55 12.20
C ASN A 113 2.67 2.64 11.92
N VAL A 114 3.68 2.77 12.78
CA VAL A 114 4.67 3.85 12.73
C VAL A 114 6.04 3.29 12.34
N VAL A 115 6.68 3.95 11.39
CA VAL A 115 8.03 3.67 10.91
C VAL A 115 8.97 4.75 11.42
N TYR A 116 9.97 4.35 12.20
CA TYR A 116 11.06 5.23 12.62
C TYR A 116 12.25 5.04 11.68
N VAL A 117 12.81 6.15 11.21
CA VAL A 117 13.95 6.16 10.29
C VAL A 117 15.06 7.04 10.85
N ALA A 118 16.20 6.44 11.18
CA ALA A 118 17.39 7.10 11.67
C ALA A 118 18.58 6.68 10.80
N THR A 119 19.06 7.57 9.95
CA THR A 119 20.22 7.31 9.08
C THR A 119 21.19 8.49 9.11
N ASP A 120 22.48 8.18 9.03
CA ASP A 120 23.59 9.13 8.91
C ASP A 120 24.09 9.29 7.46
N LYS A 121 23.45 8.59 6.51
CA LYS A 121 23.77 8.67 5.09
C LYS A 121 23.55 10.08 4.57
N GLN A 122 24.47 10.54 3.72
CA GLN A 122 24.44 11.86 3.09
C GLN A 122 23.83 11.83 1.68
N TYR A 123 23.34 10.67 1.24
CA TYR A 123 22.68 10.48 -0.05
C TYR A 123 21.21 10.08 0.14
N PRO A 124 20.34 10.31 -0.87
CA PRO A 124 18.94 9.92 -0.80
C PRO A 124 18.76 8.43 -0.53
N VAL A 125 17.87 8.09 0.39
CA VAL A 125 17.53 6.71 0.76
C VAL A 125 16.08 6.43 0.39
N THR A 126 15.79 5.25 -0.13
CA THR A 126 14.47 4.88 -0.61
C THR A 126 13.89 3.75 0.22
N MET A 127 12.58 3.76 0.42
CA MET A 127 11.87 2.60 0.94
C MET A 127 10.51 2.46 0.26
N PHE A 128 10.07 1.22 0.17
CA PHE A 128 8.68 0.87 -0.08
C PHE A 128 8.05 0.44 1.22
N ILE A 129 6.84 0.96 1.47
CA ILE A 129 6.02 0.61 2.63
C ILE A 129 4.77 -0.09 2.09
N THR A 130 4.53 -1.30 2.57
CA THR A 130 3.37 -2.14 2.23
C THR A 130 2.68 -2.62 3.50
N GLU A 131 1.50 -3.25 3.39
CA GLU A 131 0.91 -4.00 4.51
C GLU A 131 1.48 -5.42 4.52
N LYS A 132 1.84 -5.94 5.70
CA LYS A 132 2.39 -7.28 5.87
C LYS A 132 1.49 -8.35 5.24
N GLY A 133 2.03 -9.09 4.28
CA GLY A 133 1.30 -10.10 3.51
C GLY A 133 0.48 -9.56 2.32
N SER A 134 0.65 -8.28 1.95
CA SER A 134 0.05 -7.72 0.74
C SER A 134 0.95 -6.67 0.07
N GLU A 135 1.44 -6.99 -1.11
CA GLU A 135 2.23 -6.06 -1.94
C GLU A 135 1.36 -5.22 -2.90
N ALA A 136 0.04 -5.37 -2.84
CA ALA A 136 -0.88 -4.73 -3.78
C ALA A 136 -0.80 -3.19 -3.72
N GLN A 137 -0.59 -2.61 -2.54
CA GLN A 137 -0.49 -1.17 -2.33
C GLN A 137 0.85 -0.84 -1.70
N ALA A 138 1.77 -0.32 -2.52
CA ALA A 138 3.10 0.11 -2.07
C ALA A 138 3.20 1.64 -2.11
N LEU A 139 3.54 2.23 -0.97
CA LEU A 139 3.93 3.64 -0.88
C LEU A 139 5.44 3.75 -1.10
N SER A 140 5.83 4.43 -2.17
CA SER A 140 7.24 4.64 -2.51
C SER A 140 7.70 5.99 -1.95
N LEU A 141 8.70 5.95 -1.09
CA LEU A 141 9.23 7.14 -0.43
C LEU A 141 10.73 7.25 -0.65
N THR A 142 11.15 8.39 -1.18
CA THR A 142 12.55 8.81 -1.24
C THR A 142 12.79 9.86 -0.18
N MET A 143 13.65 9.56 0.77
CA MET A 143 14.02 10.49 1.82
C MET A 143 15.37 11.10 1.50
N VAL A 144 15.46 12.42 1.61
CA VAL A 144 16.68 13.19 1.40
C VAL A 144 17.19 13.67 2.75
N PRO A 145 18.27 13.08 3.29
CA PRO A 145 18.85 13.50 4.55
C PRO A 145 19.35 14.94 4.50
N ARG A 146 18.97 15.76 5.48
CA ARG A 146 19.39 17.16 5.65
C ARG A 146 19.67 17.47 7.11
N ARG A 147 20.47 18.51 7.35
CA ARG A 147 20.71 19.05 8.70
C ARG A 147 19.53 19.91 9.15
N ILE A 148 18.41 19.24 9.41
CA ILE A 148 17.15 19.81 9.90
C ILE A 148 16.74 19.10 11.20
N PRO A 149 15.87 19.70 12.03
CA PRO A 149 15.31 19.02 13.20
C PRO A 149 14.54 17.76 12.82
N PRO A 150 14.43 16.77 13.73
CA PRO A 150 13.62 15.56 13.54
C PRO A 150 12.20 15.89 13.09
N ARG A 151 11.69 15.11 12.13
CA ARG A 151 10.37 15.36 11.55
C ARG A 151 9.43 14.20 11.77
N GLU A 152 8.16 14.56 11.88
CA GLU A 152 7.04 13.64 11.79
C GLU A 152 6.29 13.86 10.47
N VAL A 153 6.00 12.77 9.76
CA VAL A 153 5.28 12.78 8.49
C VAL A 153 4.15 11.77 8.54
N PHE A 154 2.93 12.23 8.24
CA PHE A 154 1.75 11.40 8.14
C PHE A 154 1.48 11.05 6.69
N LEU A 155 1.54 9.76 6.38
CA LEU A 155 1.19 9.26 5.05
C LEU A 155 -0.32 9.01 5.01
N ARG A 156 -0.97 9.59 4.02
CA ARG A 156 -2.38 9.35 3.70
C ARG A 156 -2.45 8.84 2.28
N LEU A 157 -3.36 7.93 2.00
CA LEU A 157 -3.70 7.61 0.62
C LEU A 157 -4.56 8.76 0.07
N ASP A 158 -4.32 9.16 -1.18
CA ASP A 158 -5.18 10.12 -1.87
C ASP A 158 -6.62 9.61 -1.88
N GLY A 159 -7.48 10.28 -1.12
CA GLY A 159 -8.91 9.99 -1.04
C GLY A 159 -9.64 10.24 -2.36
N ASN A 160 -8.94 10.73 -3.38
CA ASN A 160 -9.39 10.76 -4.76
C ASN A 160 -8.94 9.54 -5.57
N VAL A 161 -8.72 8.39 -4.92
CA VAL A 161 -8.96 7.09 -5.56
C VAL A 161 -10.45 7.02 -5.87
N GLY A 162 -10.81 7.69 -6.97
CA GLY A 162 -12.04 7.45 -7.69
C GLY A 162 -12.16 5.96 -7.85
N ILE A 163 -13.38 5.49 -7.60
CA ILE A 163 -13.86 4.11 -7.65
C ILE A 163 -13.13 3.34 -8.76
N SER A 164 -11.99 2.77 -8.39
CA SER A 164 -11.23 1.87 -9.22
C SER A 164 -11.26 0.60 -8.40
N GLY A 165 -12.32 -0.18 -8.60
CA GLY A 165 -12.54 -1.46 -7.96
C GLY A 165 -11.51 -2.51 -8.38
N ALA A 166 -10.22 -2.26 -8.16
CA ALA A 166 -9.16 -3.04 -8.78
C ALA A 166 -7.91 -3.29 -7.94
N LEU A 167 -7.80 -2.81 -6.71
CA LEU A 167 -6.71 -3.26 -5.84
C LEU A 167 -7.18 -4.44 -4.98
N ALA A 168 -7.04 -5.61 -5.59
CA ALA A 168 -6.98 -6.92 -4.97
C ALA A 168 -6.33 -6.89 -3.58
N ASN A 169 -7.11 -7.02 -2.50
CA ASN A 169 -6.52 -7.30 -1.20
C ASN A 169 -6.20 -8.81 -1.14
N SER A 170 -4.92 -9.18 -1.25
CA SER A 170 -4.45 -10.59 -1.27
C SER A 170 -4.83 -11.38 -0.02
N LYS A 171 -4.97 -10.70 1.12
CA LYS A 171 -5.40 -11.30 2.39
C LYS A 171 -6.90 -11.56 2.42
N ALA A 172 -7.71 -10.65 1.87
CA ALA A 172 -9.13 -10.91 1.66
C ALA A 172 -9.35 -11.96 0.57
N GLU A 173 -8.51 -12.02 -0.47
CA GLU A 173 -8.58 -13.05 -1.51
C GLU A 173 -8.41 -14.45 -0.94
N SER A 174 -7.30 -14.68 -0.23
CA SER A 174 -7.01 -15.98 0.39
C SER A 174 -8.07 -16.37 1.40
N TRP A 175 -8.59 -15.41 2.17
CA TRP A 175 -9.69 -15.63 3.10
C TRP A 175 -11.01 -15.99 2.38
N GLU A 176 -11.42 -15.22 1.37
CA GLU A 176 -12.62 -15.44 0.56
C GLU A 176 -12.56 -16.76 -0.25
N GLN A 177 -11.37 -17.16 -0.71
CA GLN A 177 -11.16 -18.40 -1.46
C GLN A 177 -11.00 -19.63 -0.56
N SER A 178 -10.58 -19.44 0.70
CA SER A 178 -10.40 -20.55 1.66
C SER A 178 -11.70 -21.21 2.09
N GLN A 179 -12.84 -20.57 1.84
CA GLN A 179 -14.16 -21.04 2.24
C GLN A 179 -15.10 -21.17 1.03
N PRO A 180 -16.10 -22.07 1.09
CA PRO A 180 -17.20 -22.04 0.14
C PRO A 180 -17.82 -20.64 0.10
N TYR A 181 -18.17 -20.15 -1.09
CA TYR A 181 -18.63 -18.77 -1.32
C TYR A 181 -19.74 -18.31 -0.36
N VAL A 182 -20.72 -19.19 -0.10
CA VAL A 182 -21.83 -18.90 0.83
C VAL A 182 -21.34 -18.76 2.27
N GLU A 183 -20.38 -19.58 2.69
CA GLU A 183 -19.81 -19.53 4.04
C GLU A 183 -19.00 -18.26 4.26
N THR A 184 -18.27 -17.81 3.24
CA THR A 184 -17.57 -16.51 3.23
C THR A 184 -18.54 -15.38 3.55
N ILE A 185 -19.66 -15.28 2.83
CA ILE A 185 -20.66 -14.22 3.04
C ILE A 185 -21.23 -14.29 4.47
N ARG A 186 -21.58 -15.50 4.95
CA ARG A 186 -22.10 -15.70 6.31
C ARG A 186 -21.10 -15.25 7.37
N SER A 187 -19.82 -15.58 7.17
CA SER A 187 -18.73 -15.21 8.06
C SER A 187 -18.49 -13.69 8.07
N VAL A 188 -18.52 -13.03 6.90
CA VAL A 188 -18.46 -11.56 6.80
C VAL A 188 -19.59 -10.94 7.61
N PHE A 189 -20.84 -11.28 7.31
CA PHE A 189 -22.00 -10.67 7.99
C PHE A 189 -22.01 -10.94 9.49
N ARG A 190 -21.61 -12.14 9.93
CA ARG A 190 -21.51 -12.46 11.36
C ARG A 190 -20.50 -11.55 12.05
N LYS A 191 -19.29 -11.40 11.50
CA LYS A 191 -18.25 -10.55 12.09
C LYS A 191 -18.70 -9.09 12.16
N VAL A 192 -19.31 -8.58 11.09
CA VAL A 192 -19.87 -7.23 11.06
C VAL A 192 -20.95 -7.04 12.14
N ALA A 193 -21.87 -7.99 12.28
CA ALA A 193 -22.90 -7.97 13.32
C ALA A 193 -22.33 -8.01 14.75
N LEU A 194 -21.15 -8.60 14.94
CA LEU A 194 -20.41 -8.61 16.20
C LEU A 194 -19.55 -7.36 16.42
N GLY A 195 -19.56 -6.40 15.50
CA GLY A 195 -18.73 -5.19 15.55
C GLY A 195 -17.25 -5.42 15.18
N GLU A 196 -16.93 -6.56 14.56
CA GLU A 196 -15.59 -6.91 14.12
C GLU A 196 -15.38 -6.62 12.63
N ILE A 197 -14.14 -6.27 12.26
CA ILE A 197 -13.74 -6.15 10.86
C ILE A 197 -13.09 -7.49 10.43
N PRO A 198 -13.63 -8.19 9.41
CA PRO A 198 -13.05 -9.41 8.88
C PRO A 198 -11.61 -9.22 8.38
N GLN A 199 -10.86 -10.32 8.34
CA GLN A 199 -9.46 -10.29 7.95
C GLN A 199 -9.31 -9.82 6.49
N GLY A 200 -8.45 -8.81 6.26
CA GLY A 200 -8.21 -8.27 4.93
C GLY A 200 -9.28 -7.30 4.45
N TYR A 201 -10.33 -7.05 5.24
CA TYR A 201 -11.30 -6.01 4.93
C TYR A 201 -10.84 -4.69 5.51
N THR A 202 -11.11 -3.59 4.80
CA THR A 202 -10.86 -2.23 5.30
C THR A 202 -12.18 -1.52 5.50
N MET A 203 -12.32 -0.82 6.62
CA MET A 203 -13.55 -0.12 6.99
C MET A 203 -13.40 1.37 6.70
N ASN A 204 -14.26 1.91 5.82
CA ASN A 204 -14.25 3.30 5.41
C ASN A 204 -15.65 3.91 5.49
N ARG A 205 -15.76 5.23 5.37
CA ARG A 205 -17.04 5.86 5.03
C ARG A 205 -17.38 5.55 3.57
N ILE A 206 -18.66 5.54 3.24
CA ILE A 206 -19.09 5.40 1.84
C ILE A 206 -18.46 6.52 1.00
N PRO A 207 -17.64 6.19 -0.02
CA PRO A 207 -16.98 7.20 -0.84
C PRO A 207 -17.98 8.08 -1.59
N THR A 208 -17.59 9.34 -1.83
CA THR A 208 -18.41 10.25 -2.63
C THR A 208 -18.50 9.73 -4.07
N GLY A 209 -19.72 9.55 -4.58
CA GLY A 209 -19.96 8.99 -5.92
C GLY A 209 -20.01 7.45 -5.99
N ALA A 210 -19.84 6.73 -4.87
CA ALA A 210 -19.99 5.27 -4.86
C ALA A 210 -21.41 4.87 -5.28
N ALA A 211 -21.52 3.79 -6.06
CA ALA A 211 -22.80 3.21 -6.45
C ALA A 211 -23.45 2.46 -5.27
N VAL A 212 -24.10 3.24 -4.39
CA VAL A 212 -24.82 2.77 -3.22
C VAL A 212 -25.94 1.79 -3.62
N PRO A 213 -26.18 0.72 -2.85
CA PRO A 213 -27.31 -0.18 -3.09
C PRO A 213 -28.65 0.57 -3.16
N SER A 214 -29.47 0.21 -4.14
CA SER A 214 -30.85 0.68 -4.23
C SER A 214 -31.76 -0.37 -3.61
N CYS A 215 -32.51 0.03 -2.58
CA CYS A 215 -33.49 -0.80 -1.90
C CYS A 215 -34.89 -0.23 -2.12
N SER A 216 -35.76 -0.97 -2.79
CA SER A 216 -37.15 -0.56 -3.04
C SER A 216 -38.10 -1.32 -2.12
N HIS A 217 -38.05 -1.00 -0.83
CA HIS A 217 -38.88 -1.65 0.18
C HIS A 217 -40.04 -0.74 0.62
N PRO A 218 -41.30 -1.03 0.26
CA PRO A 218 -42.44 -0.24 0.70
C PRO A 218 -42.50 -0.13 2.23
N GLY A 219 -42.73 1.07 2.76
CA GLY A 219 -42.83 1.33 4.20
C GLY A 219 -41.51 1.32 4.97
N ILE A 220 -40.38 0.97 4.34
CA ILE A 220 -39.04 1.01 4.95
C ILE A 220 -38.19 2.06 4.24
N LYS A 221 -37.71 3.05 5.00
CA LYS A 221 -36.73 4.02 4.53
C LYS A 221 -35.33 3.48 4.78
N VAL A 222 -34.56 3.30 3.71
CA VAL A 222 -33.14 2.91 3.78
C VAL A 222 -32.27 4.15 3.58
N ASP A 223 -31.29 4.34 4.47
CA ASP A 223 -30.37 5.46 4.44
C ASP A 223 -28.91 4.97 4.56
N PHE A 224 -28.10 5.35 3.57
CA PHE A 224 -26.66 5.09 3.51
C PHE A 224 -25.83 6.38 3.61
N SER A 225 -26.44 7.56 3.79
CA SER A 225 -25.73 8.84 3.81
C SER A 225 -24.66 8.95 4.91
N LYS A 226 -24.92 8.31 6.05
CA LYS A 226 -23.99 8.16 7.18
C LYS A 226 -23.47 6.73 7.32
N GLY A 227 -23.62 5.94 6.25
CA GLY A 227 -23.29 4.53 6.25
C GLY A 227 -21.79 4.27 6.21
N GLN A 228 -21.44 3.01 6.45
CA GLN A 228 -20.08 2.51 6.43
C GLN A 228 -19.89 1.61 5.19
N TYR A 229 -18.66 1.52 4.73
CA TYR A 229 -18.29 0.76 3.53
C TYR A 229 -17.06 -0.10 3.82
N MET A 230 -17.25 -1.42 3.82
CA MET A 230 -16.17 -2.37 3.95
C MET A 230 -15.71 -2.82 2.57
N MET A 231 -14.41 -2.66 2.31
CA MET A 231 -13.79 -3.09 1.07
C MET A 231 -13.02 -4.39 1.28
N GLY A 232 -13.42 -5.45 0.57
CA GLY A 232 -12.74 -6.75 0.50
C GLY A 232 -12.05 -6.95 -0.86
N HIS A 233 -11.89 -8.20 -1.29
CA HIS A 233 -11.25 -8.50 -2.59
C HIS A 233 -12.26 -8.76 -3.71
N HIS A 234 -13.19 -9.68 -3.50
CA HIS A 234 -14.30 -9.97 -4.42
C HIS A 234 -15.64 -9.48 -3.86
N LEU A 235 -15.69 -9.11 -2.58
CA LEU A 235 -16.90 -8.70 -1.88
C LEU A 235 -16.68 -7.37 -1.17
N ASN A 236 -17.59 -6.44 -1.39
CA ASN A 236 -17.66 -5.17 -0.69
C ASN A 236 -18.98 -5.12 0.09
N VAL A 237 -18.99 -4.60 1.31
CA VAL A 237 -20.20 -4.53 2.14
C VAL A 237 -20.57 -3.08 2.41
N PHE A 238 -21.79 -2.71 2.06
CA PHE A 238 -22.40 -1.45 2.45
C PHE A 238 -23.20 -1.66 3.72
N ILE A 239 -22.99 -0.81 4.71
CA ILE A 239 -23.69 -0.82 6.00
C ILE A 239 -24.49 0.48 6.08
N GLY A 240 -25.81 0.35 6.17
CA GLY A 240 -26.73 1.47 6.27
C GLY A 240 -27.76 1.25 7.37
N VAL A 241 -28.74 2.15 7.44
CA VAL A 241 -29.84 2.06 8.40
C VAL A 241 -31.15 1.87 7.63
N ALA A 242 -31.92 0.87 8.03
CA ALA A 242 -33.30 0.69 7.60
C ALA A 242 -34.24 1.12 8.73
N GLN A 243 -35.24 1.94 8.41
CA GLN A 243 -36.24 2.44 9.35
C GLN A 243 -37.65 2.16 8.85
N ASN A 244 -38.51 1.61 9.72
CA ASN A 244 -39.94 1.53 9.41
C ASN A 244 -40.58 2.90 9.55
N VAL A 245 -41.11 3.43 8.44
CA VAL A 245 -41.80 4.72 8.35
C VAL A 245 -43.32 4.56 8.16
N SER A 246 -43.80 3.32 8.19
CA SER A 246 -45.23 3.00 8.15
C SER A 246 -45.84 2.97 9.55
N SER A 247 -47.16 2.78 9.61
CA SER A 247 -47.93 2.64 10.84
C SER A 247 -48.17 1.18 11.26
N GLN A 248 -47.55 0.20 10.59
CA GLN A 248 -47.71 -1.23 10.89
C GLN A 248 -46.34 -1.92 11.02
N PRO A 249 -46.25 -3.06 11.71
CA PRO A 249 -45.03 -3.87 11.73
C PRO A 249 -44.72 -4.38 10.32
N ILE A 250 -43.46 -4.28 9.89
CA ILE A 250 -43.00 -4.73 8.57
C ILE A 250 -41.82 -5.67 8.75
N GLU A 251 -41.91 -6.85 8.13
CA GLU A 251 -40.76 -7.74 7.94
C GLU A 251 -39.91 -7.22 6.78
N PHE A 252 -38.62 -7.05 7.03
CA PHE A 252 -37.67 -6.64 6.01
C PHE A 252 -37.46 -7.78 5.00
N LYS A 253 -37.76 -7.53 3.73
CA LYS A 253 -37.54 -8.47 2.63
C LYS A 253 -36.25 -8.13 1.89
N GLU A 254 -35.21 -8.93 2.13
CA GLU A 254 -33.86 -8.78 1.56
C GLU A 254 -33.86 -8.72 0.03
N ALA A 255 -34.78 -9.46 -0.61
CA ALA A 255 -34.93 -9.50 -2.06
C ALA A 255 -35.22 -8.12 -2.68
N LEU A 256 -35.81 -7.19 -1.91
CA LEU A 256 -36.13 -5.83 -2.37
C LEU A 256 -34.91 -4.89 -2.45
N CYS A 257 -33.76 -5.36 -1.98
CA CYS A 257 -32.44 -4.74 -2.14
C CYS A 257 -31.55 -5.50 -3.13
N GLY A 258 -32.10 -6.49 -3.86
CA GLY A 258 -31.37 -7.30 -4.80
C GLY A 258 -31.06 -6.58 -6.12
N SER A 259 -29.85 -6.79 -6.64
CA SER A 259 -29.42 -6.39 -7.98
C SER A 259 -28.44 -7.44 -8.52
N TRP A 260 -28.10 -7.37 -9.80
CA TRP A 260 -27.19 -8.31 -10.47
C TRP A 260 -25.79 -8.41 -9.82
N ASP A 261 -25.36 -7.33 -9.16
CA ASP A 261 -24.09 -7.20 -8.47
C ASP A 261 -24.19 -7.40 -6.96
N VAL A 262 -25.38 -7.70 -6.43
CA VAL A 262 -25.60 -7.98 -5.01
C VAL A 262 -25.39 -9.48 -4.76
N ALA A 263 -24.48 -9.78 -3.84
CA ALA A 263 -24.18 -11.13 -3.39
C ALA A 263 -25.15 -11.60 -2.31
N ALA A 264 -25.44 -10.72 -1.34
CA ALA A 264 -26.36 -11.00 -0.24
C ALA A 264 -26.79 -9.69 0.44
N VAL A 265 -27.91 -9.78 1.14
CA VAL A 265 -28.47 -8.70 1.97
C VAL A 265 -28.88 -9.33 3.30
N THR A 266 -28.70 -8.61 4.41
CA THR A 266 -29.25 -9.02 5.70
C THR A 266 -29.50 -7.80 6.58
N THR A 267 -30.29 -7.97 7.63
CA THR A 267 -30.52 -6.94 8.66
C THR A 267 -30.08 -7.43 10.04
N TRP A 268 -29.69 -6.49 10.90
CA TRP A 268 -29.29 -6.78 12.27
C TRP A 268 -29.53 -5.56 13.17
N PRO A 269 -30.07 -5.71 14.40
CA PRO A 269 -30.45 -6.97 15.06
C PRO A 269 -31.90 -7.40 14.77
N LEU A 270 -32.69 -6.58 14.08
CA LEU A 270 -34.12 -6.84 13.85
C LEU A 270 -34.38 -7.16 12.38
N ASN A 271 -35.14 -8.22 12.11
CA ASN A 271 -35.70 -8.55 10.80
C ASN A 271 -37.16 -8.10 10.65
N VAL A 272 -37.89 -7.92 11.76
CA VAL A 272 -39.22 -7.34 11.83
C VAL A 272 -39.13 -6.02 12.59
N LEU A 273 -39.58 -4.94 11.96
CA LEU A 273 -39.51 -3.59 12.50
C LEU A 273 -40.91 -3.10 12.86
N GLU A 274 -41.11 -2.75 14.12
CA GLU A 274 -42.27 -1.96 14.57
C GLU A 274 -42.25 -0.55 13.96
N PRO A 275 -43.38 0.17 13.93
CA PRO A 275 -43.44 1.56 13.48
C PRO A 275 -42.36 2.42 14.15
N GLY A 276 -41.52 3.08 13.34
CA GLY A 276 -40.42 3.93 13.81
C GLY A 276 -39.13 3.22 14.20
N GLN A 277 -39.12 1.89 14.35
CA GLN A 277 -37.91 1.13 14.68
C GLN A 277 -36.86 1.18 13.57
N LYS A 278 -35.61 0.98 13.99
CA LYS A 278 -34.43 0.99 13.12
C LYS A 278 -33.64 -0.30 13.30
N THR A 279 -33.03 -0.75 12.20
CA THR A 279 -32.11 -1.87 12.16
C THR A 279 -30.96 -1.50 11.21
N GLU A 280 -29.80 -2.10 11.40
CA GLU A 280 -28.72 -1.99 10.43
C GLU A 280 -29.02 -2.88 9.23
N LEU A 281 -28.64 -2.41 8.06
CA LEU A 281 -28.78 -3.11 6.79
C LEU A 281 -27.39 -3.35 6.22
N TYR A 282 -27.05 -4.62 5.99
CA TYR A 282 -25.81 -5.01 5.34
C TYR A 282 -26.11 -5.49 3.92
N VAL A 283 -25.45 -4.89 2.94
CA VAL A 283 -25.56 -5.27 1.53
C VAL A 283 -24.17 -5.62 1.01
N ALA A 284 -23.93 -6.91 0.79
CA ALA A 284 -22.72 -7.40 0.15
C ALA A 284 -22.87 -7.31 -1.38
N LYS A 285 -21.93 -6.64 -2.04
CA LYS A 285 -21.85 -6.50 -3.49
C LYS A 285 -20.59 -7.18 -4.02
N LYS A 286 -20.71 -7.85 -5.16
CA LYS A 286 -19.58 -8.44 -5.88
C LYS A 286 -18.73 -7.32 -6.47
N GLN A 287 -17.42 -7.39 -6.30
CA GLN A 287 -16.50 -6.53 -7.00
C GLN A 287 -16.47 -6.96 -8.47
N MET A 288 -16.92 -6.06 -9.35
CA MET A 288 -16.95 -6.31 -10.78
C MET A 288 -15.52 -6.41 -11.33
N ARG A 289 -15.06 -7.64 -11.51
CA ARG A 289 -13.99 -7.97 -12.48
C ARG A 289 -14.67 -8.59 -13.69
N GLY A 290 -14.19 -8.21 -14.87
CA GLY A 290 -14.74 -8.49 -16.21
C GLY A 290 -15.78 -9.61 -16.30
N ILE A 291 -16.90 -9.27 -16.93
CA ILE A 291 -18.04 -10.15 -17.22
C ILE A 291 -17.54 -11.54 -17.64
N SER A 292 -17.69 -12.55 -16.79
CA SER A 292 -17.45 -13.92 -17.24
C SER A 292 -18.55 -14.28 -18.23
N SER A 293 -18.18 -14.71 -19.45
CA SER A 293 -19.14 -15.16 -20.45
C SER A 293 -19.85 -16.41 -19.96
N THR A 294 -21.06 -16.28 -19.44
CA THR A 294 -21.93 -17.42 -19.17
C THR A 294 -22.49 -17.97 -20.48
N SER A 295 -22.32 -19.28 -20.68
CA SER A 295 -23.03 -20.03 -21.73
C SER A 295 -24.54 -19.87 -21.53
N LYS A 296 -25.26 -19.44 -22.58
CA LYS A 296 -26.72 -19.31 -22.55
C LYS A 296 -27.35 -20.69 -22.66
N ARG A 297 -28.06 -21.10 -21.60
CA ARG A 297 -29.02 -22.20 -21.67
C ARG A 297 -30.17 -21.80 -22.62
N PRO A 298 -30.66 -22.71 -23.48
CA PRO A 298 -31.87 -22.48 -24.27
C PRO A 298 -33.07 -22.14 -23.38
N SER A 299 -33.78 -21.07 -23.74
CA SER A 299 -34.97 -20.63 -23.03
C SER A 299 -36.14 -21.58 -23.30
N LEU A 300 -36.82 -22.02 -22.24
CA LEU A 300 -38.07 -22.79 -22.35
C LEU A 300 -39.25 -21.93 -22.82
N LEU A 301 -39.07 -20.61 -22.90
CA LEU A 301 -40.08 -19.68 -23.43
C LEU A 301 -40.00 -19.57 -24.97
N GLY A 302 -38.95 -20.11 -25.59
CA GLY A 302 -38.86 -20.30 -27.03
C GLY A 302 -39.32 -21.71 -27.37
N GLY A 303 -40.62 -21.92 -27.50
CA GLY A 303 -41.15 -23.19 -28.00
C GLY A 303 -40.67 -23.42 -29.44
N ALA A 304 -39.75 -24.37 -29.63
CA ALA A 304 -39.54 -25.05 -30.91
C ALA A 304 -39.00 -26.46 -30.60
N GLN A 305 -39.73 -27.46 -31.11
CA GLN A 305 -39.21 -28.81 -31.35
C GLN A 305 -38.08 -28.77 -32.38
#